data_AF-X0TJX5-F1
#
_entry.id   AF-X0TJX5-F1
#
_cell.length_a   1.000
_cell.length_b   1.000
_cell.length_c   1.000
_cell.angle_alpha   90.00
_cell.angle_beta   90.00
_cell.angle_gamma   90.00
#
_symmetry.space_group_name_H-M   'P 1'
#
loop_
_entity.id
_entity.type
_entity.pdbx_description
1 polymer ?
#
loop_
_entity_poly.entity_id
_entity_poly.type
_entity_poly.pdbx_seq_one_letter_code
_entity_poly.pdbx_strand_id
1 'polypeptide(L)'
;VGLGDACLELHSQKTKKKIFLDELNRSLKLGKPVISGKVDILELKRNQDKLNDYSKAVNDEIGLSELTPYEVYGRIIHVKETLSGVELPKIEIAQADQWSREEAQRNLSIVTELQLFLKKIGRPIDHPFWGSQISVLLPSERERLANLIFEAIQSLDALEKKSSELSDLMMIQAPLSINEVDRQLEILDYVQTGMNFENIDVHSELWLVNLNDIEEVINTGKKISDIRSAFDQYLVDDAWNQEIMDIARPINKYGSKWWRLLSGDYREAKSKLSDLC
;
A
#
# COMPACT_ATOMS: atom_id res chain seq x y z
N VAL A 1 2.42 -35.05 -43.15
CA VAL A 1 3.65 -35.10 -43.96
C VAL A 1 4.49 -36.26 -43.45
N GLY A 2 4.65 -37.32 -44.25
CA GLY A 2 5.38 -38.55 -43.88
C GLY A 2 6.89 -38.38 -43.86
N LEU A 3 7.39 -37.40 -43.09
CA LEU A 3 8.82 -37.11 -42.95
C LEU A 3 9.57 -38.14 -42.11
N GLY A 4 8.87 -38.94 -41.29
CA GLY A 4 9.48 -39.96 -40.44
C GLY A 4 10.18 -41.08 -41.24
N ASP A 5 9.67 -41.43 -42.41
CA ASP A 5 10.28 -42.47 -43.26
C ASP A 5 11.53 -41.97 -44.01
N ALA A 6 11.68 -40.65 -44.19
CA ALA A 6 12.83 -40.06 -44.89
C ALA A 6 14.01 -39.71 -43.96
N CYS A 7 13.82 -39.77 -42.64
CA CYS A 7 14.83 -39.41 -41.65
C CYS A 7 15.41 -40.66 -40.98
N LEU A 8 16.73 -40.84 -41.06
CA LEU A 8 17.43 -41.89 -40.32
C LEU A 8 17.44 -41.57 -38.82
N GLU A 9 16.60 -42.24 -38.04
CA GLU A 9 16.59 -42.11 -36.58
C GLU A 9 17.79 -42.86 -35.96
N LEU A 10 18.88 -42.13 -35.75
CA LEU A 10 20.07 -42.62 -35.07
C LEU A 10 19.92 -42.42 -33.56
N HIS A 11 19.30 -43.40 -32.88
CA HIS A 11 19.36 -43.45 -31.42
C HIS A 11 20.78 -43.85 -30.98
N SER A 12 21.53 -42.85 -30.51
CA SER A 12 22.86 -42.99 -29.92
C SER A 12 22.79 -43.76 -28.60
N GLN A 13 23.00 -45.08 -28.68
CA GLN A 13 23.83 -45.90 -27.79
C GLN A 13 23.47 -47.38 -28.01
N LYS A 14 24.38 -48.12 -28.67
CA LYS A 14 24.28 -49.55 -29.07
C LYS A 14 23.35 -49.87 -30.26
N THR A 15 23.47 -49.12 -31.35
CA THR A 15 22.83 -49.49 -32.63
C THR A 15 23.54 -50.72 -33.21
N LYS A 16 22.90 -51.90 -33.12
CA LYS A 16 23.37 -53.13 -33.80
C LYS A 16 23.47 -52.82 -35.29
N LYS A 17 24.64 -53.01 -35.90
CA LYS A 17 24.95 -52.72 -37.33
C LYS A 17 23.88 -53.21 -38.32
N LYS A 18 23.18 -54.30 -37.97
CA LYS A 18 22.03 -54.85 -38.72
C LYS A 18 20.82 -53.91 -38.78
N ILE A 19 20.42 -53.31 -37.66
CA ILE A 19 19.26 -52.39 -37.58
C ILE A 19 19.51 -51.14 -38.43
N PHE A 20 20.74 -50.61 -38.40
CA PHE A 20 21.14 -49.48 -39.24
C PHE A 20 21.07 -49.83 -40.74
N LEU A 21 21.58 -51.00 -41.14
CA LEU A 21 21.51 -51.45 -42.53
C LEU A 21 20.07 -51.72 -42.98
N ASP A 22 19.22 -52.23 -42.10
CA ASP A 22 17.81 -52.46 -42.39
C ASP A 22 17.04 -51.13 -42.55
N GLU A 23 17.31 -50.13 -41.71
CA GLU A 23 16.74 -48.78 -41.85
C GLU A 23 17.27 -48.03 -43.09
N LEU A 24 18.56 -48.18 -43.41
CA LEU A 24 19.15 -47.63 -44.63
C LEU A 24 18.51 -48.25 -45.88
N ASN A 25 18.32 -49.57 -45.89
CA ASN A 25 17.70 -50.29 -47.00
C ASN A 25 16.19 -49.97 -47.11
N ARG A 26 15.50 -49.79 -45.99
CA ARG A 26 14.11 -49.29 -45.94
C ARG A 26 14.02 -47.89 -46.55
N SER A 27 14.90 -46.98 -46.13
CA SER A 27 14.95 -45.60 -46.64
C SER A 27 15.29 -45.54 -48.14
N LEU A 28 16.22 -46.38 -48.61
CA LEU A 28 16.59 -46.48 -50.03
C LEU A 28 15.48 -47.10 -50.91
N LYS A 29 14.62 -47.93 -50.32
CA LYS A 29 13.47 -48.56 -51.01
C LYS A 29 12.21 -47.69 -51.02
N LEU A 30 12.20 -46.56 -50.31
CA LEU A 30 11.15 -45.58 -50.46
C LEU A 30 11.22 -45.03 -51.90
N GLY A 31 10.23 -45.42 -52.71
CA GLY A 31 10.07 -44.87 -54.04
C GLY A 31 9.82 -43.36 -54.00
N LYS A 32 9.88 -42.70 -55.17
CA LYS A 32 9.56 -41.27 -55.27
C LYS A 32 8.17 -41.02 -54.66
N PRO A 33 8.02 -40.05 -53.73
CA PRO A 33 6.74 -39.78 -53.10
C PRO A 33 5.69 -39.45 -54.17
N VAL A 34 4.62 -40.23 -54.22
CA VAL A 34 3.48 -39.98 -55.10
C VAL A 34 2.64 -38.90 -54.45
N ILE A 35 2.73 -37.69 -54.98
CA ILE A 35 1.91 -36.57 -54.50
C ILE A 35 0.50 -36.75 -55.05
N SER A 36 -0.43 -37.23 -54.22
CA SER A 36 -1.85 -37.32 -54.57
C SER A 36 -2.54 -35.97 -54.40
N GLY A 37 -2.58 -35.19 -55.48
CA GLY A 37 -3.35 -33.94 -55.55
C GLY A 37 -2.63 -32.83 -56.33
N LYS A 38 -3.40 -31.87 -56.86
CA LYS A 38 -2.84 -30.62 -57.38
C LYS A 38 -2.27 -29.86 -56.19
N VAL A 39 -0.95 -29.90 -56.04
CA VAL A 39 -0.24 -29.02 -55.12
C VAL A 39 -0.40 -27.60 -55.63
N ASP A 40 -1.00 -26.74 -54.83
CA ASP A 40 -1.01 -25.32 -55.12
C ASP A 40 0.40 -24.76 -54.87
N ILE A 41 1.19 -24.70 -55.94
CA ILE A 41 2.57 -24.22 -55.93
C ILE A 41 2.65 -22.79 -55.38
N LEU A 42 1.60 -21.98 -55.59
CA LEU A 42 1.52 -20.61 -55.06
C LEU A 42 1.37 -20.62 -53.55
N GLU A 43 0.56 -21.53 -53.00
CA GLU A 43 0.40 -21.67 -51.55
C GLU A 43 1.69 -22.15 -50.88
N LEU A 44 2.39 -23.11 -51.48
CA LEU A 44 3.70 -23.55 -50.99
C LEU A 44 4.72 -22.43 -50.99
N LYS A 45 4.80 -21.65 -52.08
CA LYS A 45 5.69 -20.49 -52.19
C LYS A 45 5.39 -19.48 -51.10
N ARG A 46 4.11 -19.14 -50.90
CA ARG A 46 3.66 -18.22 -49.85
C ARG A 46 4.05 -18.71 -48.45
N ASN A 47 3.90 -20.00 -48.17
CA ASN A 47 4.27 -20.56 -46.87
C ASN A 47 5.79 -20.61 -46.67
N GLN A 48 6.55 -20.91 -47.72
CA GLN A 48 8.02 -20.81 -47.69
C GLN A 48 8.46 -19.38 -47.37
N ASP A 49 7.92 -18.40 -48.07
CA ASP A 49 8.28 -16.99 -47.88
C ASP A 49 7.92 -16.53 -46.46
N LYS A 50 6.72 -16.88 -45.95
CA LYS A 50 6.33 -16.62 -44.55
C LYS A 50 7.30 -17.23 -43.53
N LEU A 51 7.72 -18.48 -43.73
CA LEU A 51 8.66 -19.15 -42.81
C LEU A 51 10.04 -18.50 -42.86
N ASN A 52 10.49 -18.09 -44.05
CA ASN A 52 11.75 -17.38 -44.21
C ASN A 52 11.71 -15.99 -43.57
N ASP A 53 10.61 -15.25 -43.76
CA ASP A 53 10.41 -13.93 -43.17
C ASP A 53 10.34 -14.01 -41.65
N TYR A 54 9.64 -15.01 -41.11
CA TYR A 54 9.63 -15.29 -39.68
C TYR A 54 11.04 -15.62 -39.15
N SER A 55 11.77 -16.49 -39.85
CA SER A 55 13.13 -16.85 -39.49
C SER A 55 14.04 -15.62 -39.45
N LYS A 56 13.95 -14.73 -40.44
CA LYS A 56 14.68 -13.45 -40.42
C LYS A 56 14.26 -12.57 -39.25
N ALA A 57 12.97 -12.32 -39.10
CA ALA A 57 12.44 -11.47 -38.04
C ALA A 57 12.85 -11.91 -36.63
N VAL A 58 12.97 -13.22 -36.37
CA VAL A 58 13.40 -13.77 -35.06
C VAL A 58 14.92 -13.64 -34.83
N ASN A 59 15.71 -13.48 -35.89
CA ASN A 59 17.17 -13.37 -35.83
C ASN A 59 17.67 -11.94 -36.13
N ASP A 60 16.79 -11.03 -36.53
CA ASP A 60 17.11 -9.60 -36.69
C ASP A 60 17.05 -8.89 -35.33
N GLU A 61 17.89 -7.87 -35.16
CA GLU A 61 18.01 -7.13 -33.91
C GLU A 61 16.78 -6.25 -33.62
N ILE A 62 16.42 -6.13 -32.34
CA ILE A 62 15.30 -5.32 -31.86
C ILE A 62 15.80 -3.91 -31.55
N GLY A 63 15.42 -2.95 -32.39
CA GLY A 63 15.70 -1.52 -32.14
C GLY A 63 17.19 -1.25 -31.95
N LEU A 64 17.55 -0.61 -30.83
CA LEU A 64 18.94 -0.27 -30.47
C LEU A 64 19.57 -1.24 -29.45
N SER A 65 18.84 -2.28 -29.05
CA SER A 65 19.25 -3.17 -27.97
C SER A 65 20.37 -4.14 -28.36
N GLU A 66 20.62 -4.30 -29.67
CA GLU A 66 21.50 -5.32 -30.26
C GLU A 66 21.11 -6.75 -29.79
N LEU A 67 19.84 -6.98 -29.45
CA LEU A 67 19.31 -8.30 -29.05
C LEU A 67 18.31 -8.79 -30.08
N THR A 68 18.38 -10.08 -30.40
CA THR A 68 17.40 -10.75 -31.27
C THR A 68 16.22 -11.28 -30.47
N PRO A 69 15.01 -11.42 -31.05
CA PRO A 69 13.90 -12.08 -30.38
C PRO A 69 14.25 -13.49 -29.87
N TYR A 70 15.06 -14.23 -30.62
CA TYR A 70 15.56 -15.55 -30.20
C TYR A 70 16.27 -15.51 -28.84
N GLU A 71 17.21 -14.58 -28.66
CA GLU A 71 17.94 -14.41 -27.40
C GLU A 71 17.01 -13.95 -26.25
N VAL A 72 16.09 -13.03 -26.56
CA VAL A 72 15.12 -12.52 -25.59
C VAL A 72 14.21 -13.65 -25.08
N TYR A 73 13.73 -14.53 -25.96
CA TYR A 73 12.93 -15.69 -25.56
C TYR A 73 13.70 -16.59 -24.58
N GLY A 74 14.97 -16.89 -24.88
CA GLY A 74 15.83 -17.68 -23.98
C GLY A 74 15.98 -17.04 -22.61
N ARG A 75 16.23 -15.72 -22.56
CA ARG A 75 16.35 -14.97 -21.31
C ARG A 75 15.04 -14.98 -20.51
N ILE A 76 13.90 -14.76 -21.17
CA ILE A 76 12.58 -14.76 -20.50
C ILE A 76 12.27 -16.13 -19.91
N ILE A 77 12.58 -17.22 -20.61
CA ILE A 77 12.38 -18.59 -20.09
C ILE A 77 13.20 -18.77 -18.81
N HIS A 78 14.49 -18.44 -18.85
CA HIS A 78 15.37 -18.57 -17.70
C HIS A 78 14.90 -17.73 -16.49
N VAL A 79 14.45 -16.49 -16.73
CA VAL A 79 13.90 -15.61 -15.70
C VAL A 79 12.61 -16.20 -15.11
N LYS A 80 11.70 -16.72 -15.94
CA LYS A 80 10.45 -17.36 -15.49
C LYS A 80 10.72 -18.61 -14.65
N GLU A 81 11.71 -19.42 -15.01
CA GLU A 81 12.11 -20.60 -14.25
C GLU A 81 12.72 -20.21 -12.90
N THR A 82 13.64 -19.24 -12.90
CA THR A 82 14.35 -18.78 -11.70
C THR A 82 13.42 -18.12 -10.69
N LEU A 83 12.40 -17.41 -11.17
CA LEU A 83 11.42 -16.68 -10.36
C LEU A 83 10.09 -17.41 -10.24
N SER A 84 10.06 -18.72 -10.50
CA SER A 84 8.86 -19.54 -10.38
C SER A 84 8.27 -19.44 -8.96
N GLY A 85 6.97 -19.12 -8.88
CA GLY A 85 6.25 -18.96 -7.61
C GLY A 85 6.40 -17.58 -6.94
N VAL A 86 7.13 -16.64 -7.56
CA VAL A 86 7.25 -15.26 -7.07
C VAL A 86 6.33 -14.35 -7.88
N GLU A 87 5.42 -13.64 -7.21
CA GLU A 87 4.67 -12.56 -7.85
C GLU A 87 5.59 -11.35 -8.08
N LEU A 88 5.81 -11.04 -9.36
CA LEU A 88 6.66 -9.92 -9.74
C LEU A 88 5.84 -8.62 -9.75
N PRO A 89 6.29 -7.57 -9.03
CA PRO A 89 5.66 -6.28 -9.15
C PRO A 89 5.82 -5.74 -10.56
N LYS A 90 4.77 -5.11 -11.08
CA LYS A 90 4.85 -4.37 -12.35
C LYS A 90 5.59 -3.06 -12.09
N ILE A 91 6.85 -3.02 -12.48
CA ILE A 91 7.68 -1.81 -12.42
C ILE A 91 7.72 -1.24 -13.83
N GLU A 92 7.16 -0.05 -14.01
CA GLU A 92 7.32 0.70 -15.24
C GLU A 92 8.69 1.37 -15.23
N ILE A 93 9.48 1.10 -16.25
CA ILE A 93 10.79 1.70 -16.45
C ILE A 93 10.65 2.62 -17.66
N ALA A 94 10.87 3.91 -17.45
CA ALA A 94 10.70 4.92 -18.48
C ALA A 94 11.58 4.62 -19.71
N GLN A 95 10.94 4.56 -20.88
CA GLN A 95 11.58 4.40 -22.20
C GLN A 95 12.46 3.15 -22.34
N ALA A 96 12.22 2.10 -21.56
CA ALA A 96 13.02 0.87 -21.59
C ALA A 96 13.00 0.15 -22.95
N ASP A 97 11.96 0.37 -23.76
CA ASP A 97 11.81 -0.12 -25.13
C ASP A 97 12.76 0.55 -26.14
N GLN A 98 13.35 1.69 -25.77
CA GLN A 98 14.24 2.48 -26.64
C GLN A 98 15.71 2.39 -26.25
N TRP A 99 16.02 1.65 -25.18
CA TRP A 99 17.36 1.60 -24.64
C TRP A 99 18.36 0.96 -25.61
N SER A 100 19.54 1.57 -25.69
CA SER A 100 20.71 0.90 -26.28
C SER A 100 21.24 -0.20 -25.36
N ARG A 101 22.10 -1.07 -25.89
CA ARG A 101 22.81 -2.08 -25.10
C ARG A 101 23.61 -1.45 -23.94
N GLU A 102 24.27 -0.32 -24.19
CA GLU A 102 25.06 0.40 -23.19
C GLU A 102 24.18 0.99 -22.09
N GLU A 103 23.03 1.56 -22.45
CA GLU A 103 22.05 2.10 -21.50
C GLU A 103 21.50 1.01 -20.58
N ALA A 104 21.09 -0.12 -21.17
CA ALA A 104 20.62 -1.28 -20.41
C ALA A 104 21.69 -1.80 -19.45
N GLN A 105 22.96 -1.87 -19.90
CA GLN A 105 24.07 -2.32 -19.07
C GLN A 105 24.35 -1.36 -17.90
N ARG A 106 24.32 -0.04 -18.13
CA ARG A 106 24.48 0.97 -17.07
C ARG A 106 23.38 0.86 -16.02
N ASN A 107 22.13 0.75 -16.45
CA ASN A 107 20.99 0.63 -15.53
C ASN A 107 21.04 -0.69 -14.75
N LEU A 108 21.47 -1.78 -15.38
CA LEU A 108 21.68 -3.07 -14.71
C LEU A 108 22.75 -2.98 -13.62
N SER A 109 23.84 -2.24 -13.83
CA SER A 109 24.86 -2.02 -12.82
C SER A 109 24.30 -1.30 -11.58
N ILE A 110 23.46 -0.29 -11.76
CA ILE A 110 22.80 0.43 -10.65
C ILE A 110 21.88 -0.51 -9.87
N VAL A 111 21.06 -1.31 -10.57
CA VAL A 111 20.17 -2.28 -9.92
C VAL A 111 20.96 -3.34 -9.15
N THR A 112 22.10 -3.78 -9.70
CA THR A 112 22.98 -4.74 -9.04
C THR A 112 23.59 -4.16 -7.76
N GLU A 113 24.04 -2.91 -7.79
CA GLU A 113 24.52 -2.20 -6.60
C GLU A 113 23.42 -2.08 -5.54
N LEU A 114 22.22 -1.70 -5.94
CA LEU A 114 21.06 -1.65 -5.05
C LEU A 114 20.76 -3.03 -4.42
N GLN A 115 20.80 -4.11 -5.21
CA GLN A 115 20.61 -5.46 -4.68
C GLN A 115 21.68 -5.85 -3.66
N LEU A 116 22.94 -5.50 -3.89
CA LEU A 116 24.02 -5.72 -2.94
C LEU A 116 23.83 -4.90 -1.65
N PHE A 117 23.38 -3.66 -1.79
CA PHE A 117 23.07 -2.80 -0.65
C PHE A 117 21.91 -3.36 0.18
N LEU A 118 20.81 -3.77 -0.46
CA LEU A 118 19.66 -4.38 0.20
C LEU A 118 20.03 -5.71 0.89
N LYS A 119 20.94 -6.51 0.33
CA LYS A 119 21.47 -7.70 1.01
C LYS A 119 22.20 -7.36 2.32
N LYS A 120 22.86 -6.20 2.38
CA LYS A 120 23.60 -5.76 3.57
C LYS A 120 22.68 -5.21 4.65
N ILE A 121 21.68 -4.39 4.28
CA ILE A 121 20.82 -3.69 5.24
C ILE A 121 19.52 -4.43 5.57
N GLY A 122 19.14 -5.43 4.77
CA GLY A 122 17.85 -6.11 4.89
C GLY A 122 16.70 -5.30 4.30
N ARG A 123 15.50 -5.46 4.86
CA ARG A 123 14.32 -4.72 4.42
C ARG A 123 14.42 -3.27 4.89
N PRO A 124 14.30 -2.27 3.98
CA PRO A 124 14.49 -0.88 4.36
C PRO A 124 13.57 -0.41 5.50
N ILE A 125 12.32 -0.86 5.54
CA ILE A 125 11.33 -0.46 6.57
C ILE A 125 11.68 -0.95 7.98
N ASP A 126 12.47 -2.03 8.06
CA ASP A 126 12.91 -2.60 9.34
C ASP A 126 14.23 -1.96 9.82
N HIS A 127 14.80 -1.04 9.03
CA HIS A 127 16.08 -0.40 9.34
C HIS A 127 15.92 0.72 10.39
N PRO A 128 16.80 0.84 11.41
CA PRO A 128 16.68 1.85 12.46
C PRO A 128 16.64 3.30 11.98
N PHE A 129 17.23 3.57 10.81
CA PHE A 129 17.25 4.89 10.18
C PHE A 129 16.20 5.06 9.07
N TRP A 130 15.23 4.14 8.97
CA TRP A 130 14.15 4.28 8.00
C TRP A 130 13.37 5.58 8.22
N GLY A 131 13.07 6.29 7.14
CA GLY A 131 12.42 7.61 7.21
C GLY A 131 13.35 8.77 7.57
N SER A 132 14.64 8.52 7.86
CA SER A 132 15.61 9.59 8.06
C SER A 132 15.83 10.40 6.78
N GLN A 133 15.79 11.72 6.89
CA GLN A 133 16.11 12.65 5.81
C GLN A 133 17.58 13.09 5.83
N ILE A 134 18.40 12.49 6.69
CA ILE A 134 19.83 12.82 6.82
C ILE A 134 20.59 12.10 5.70
N SER A 135 21.05 12.85 4.70
CA SER A 135 21.82 12.33 3.57
C SER A 135 23.34 12.31 3.82
N VAL A 136 23.83 13.20 4.69
CA VAL A 136 25.24 13.33 5.06
C VAL A 136 25.31 13.49 6.57
N LEU A 137 26.19 12.74 7.23
CA LEU A 137 26.42 12.83 8.66
C LEU A 137 27.89 13.21 8.92
N LEU A 138 28.10 14.44 9.41
CA LEU A 138 29.43 14.92 9.76
C LEU A 138 29.91 14.29 11.08
N PRO A 139 31.24 14.18 11.31
CA PRO A 139 31.77 13.59 12.55
C PRO A 139 31.25 14.26 13.83
N SER A 140 31.11 15.60 13.84
CA SER A 140 30.56 16.35 14.97
C SER A 140 29.07 16.08 15.19
N GLU A 141 28.31 15.88 14.10
CA GLU A 141 26.89 15.55 14.19
C GLU A 141 26.68 14.13 14.71
N ARG A 142 27.58 13.19 14.36
CA ARG A 142 27.54 11.82 14.86
C ARG A 142 27.64 11.75 16.38
N GLU A 143 28.58 12.51 16.97
CA GLU A 143 28.74 12.56 18.42
C GLU A 143 27.50 13.17 19.09
N ARG A 144 26.99 14.29 18.53
CA ARG A 144 25.76 14.91 19.01
C ARG A 144 24.56 13.96 18.95
N LEU A 145 24.39 13.23 17.84
CA LEU A 145 23.31 12.25 17.66
C LEU A 145 23.43 11.09 18.66
N ALA A 146 24.64 10.60 18.90
CA ALA A 146 24.88 9.54 19.87
C ALA A 146 24.44 9.98 21.28
N ASN A 147 24.77 11.22 21.67
CA ASN A 147 24.35 11.77 22.97
C ASN A 147 22.82 11.94 23.05
N LEU A 148 22.19 12.48 22.00
CA LEU A 148 20.72 12.63 21.96
C LEU A 148 20.00 11.28 22.03
N ILE A 149 20.49 10.26 21.32
CA ILE A 149 19.93 8.91 21.39
C ILE A 149 20.08 8.34 22.80
N PHE A 150 21.23 8.52 23.42
CA PHE A 150 21.48 8.05 24.79
C PHE A 150 20.57 8.73 25.81
N GLU A 151 20.38 10.05 25.72
CA GLU A 151 19.43 10.80 26.56
C GLU A 151 17.97 10.36 26.33
N ALA A 152 17.60 10.10 25.07
CA ALA A 152 16.26 9.62 24.73
C ALA A 152 15.99 8.22 25.31
N ILE A 153 16.97 7.31 25.24
CA ILE A 153 16.86 5.98 25.85
C ILE A 153 16.67 6.09 27.36
N GLN A 154 17.49 6.89 28.04
CA GLN A 154 17.34 7.07 29.50
C GLN A 154 15.98 7.66 29.88
N SER A 155 15.49 8.63 29.09
CA SER A 155 14.19 9.25 29.31
C SER A 155 13.05 8.25 29.11
N LEU A 156 13.17 7.37 28.11
CA LEU A 156 12.18 6.33 27.83
C LEU A 156 12.18 5.26 28.94
N ASP A 157 13.35 4.79 29.39
CA ASP A 157 13.46 3.84 30.50
C ASP A 157 12.85 4.42 31.79
N ALA A 158 13.11 5.71 32.06
CA ALA A 158 12.54 6.40 33.21
C ALA A 158 11.00 6.53 33.10
N LEU A 159 10.49 6.84 31.91
CA LEU A 159 9.06 6.91 31.64
C LEU A 159 8.40 5.56 31.83
N GLU A 160 8.93 4.50 31.23
CA GLU A 160 8.40 3.13 31.34
C GLU A 160 8.35 2.67 32.79
N LYS A 161 9.42 2.92 33.55
CA LYS A 161 9.44 2.60 34.98
C LYS A 161 8.37 3.36 35.75
N LYS A 162 8.21 4.66 35.48
CA LYS A 162 7.23 5.51 36.17
C LYS A 162 5.80 5.16 35.82
N SER A 163 5.52 4.86 34.55
CA SER A 163 4.19 4.43 34.11
C SER A 163 3.84 3.05 34.68
N SER A 164 4.82 2.16 34.79
CA SER A 164 4.64 0.85 35.44
C SER A 164 4.35 0.99 36.94
N GLU A 165 5.14 1.80 37.67
CA GLU A 165 4.88 2.12 39.09
C GLU A 165 3.48 2.71 39.31
N LEU A 166 3.02 3.56 38.38
CA LEU A 166 1.68 4.15 38.42
C LEU A 166 0.58 3.11 38.11
N SER A 167 0.81 2.24 37.13
CA SER A 167 -0.13 1.16 36.77
C SER A 167 -0.33 0.20 37.94
N ASP A 168 0.74 -0.14 38.65
CA ASP A 168 0.68 -0.98 39.85
C ASP A 168 -0.15 -0.32 40.96
N LEU A 169 0.05 0.99 41.19
CA LEU A 169 -0.72 1.75 42.20
C LEU A 169 -2.22 1.81 41.85
N MET A 170 -2.54 1.94 40.57
CA MET A 170 -3.90 1.99 40.05
C MET A 170 -4.52 0.60 39.85
N MET A 171 -3.74 -0.48 40.03
CA MET A 171 -4.13 -1.87 39.75
C MET A 171 -4.61 -2.10 38.30
N ILE A 172 -4.00 -1.42 37.34
CA ILE A 172 -4.25 -1.57 35.90
C ILE A 172 -3.04 -2.17 35.19
N GLN A 173 -3.20 -2.56 33.92
CA GLN A 173 -2.08 -3.05 33.13
C GLN A 173 -1.07 -1.94 32.82
N ALA A 174 0.21 -2.30 32.71
CA ALA A 174 1.27 -1.39 32.27
C ALA A 174 1.06 -1.01 30.80
N PRO A 175 1.21 0.28 30.43
CA PRO A 175 1.05 0.73 29.07
C PRO A 175 2.16 0.18 28.16
N LEU A 176 1.80 -0.22 26.94
CA LEU A 176 2.70 -0.73 25.91
C LEU A 176 3.07 0.33 24.86
N SER A 177 2.47 1.51 24.95
CA SER A 177 2.72 2.62 24.02
C SER A 177 2.59 3.98 24.70
N ILE A 178 3.19 5.01 24.09
CA ILE A 178 3.13 6.38 24.61
C ILE A 178 1.68 6.91 24.67
N ASN A 179 0.84 6.52 23.71
CA ASN A 179 -0.58 6.87 23.71
C ASN A 179 -1.34 6.25 24.88
N GLU A 180 -0.93 5.07 25.35
CA GLU A 180 -1.51 4.45 26.54
C GLU A 180 -1.03 5.14 27.82
N VAL A 181 0.22 5.61 27.86
CA VAL A 181 0.72 6.47 28.95
C VAL A 181 -0.10 7.77 29.02
N ASP A 182 -0.38 8.41 27.89
CA ASP A 182 -1.20 9.63 27.85
C ASP A 182 -2.60 9.39 28.41
N ARG A 183 -3.27 8.29 28.00
CA ARG A 183 -4.57 7.89 28.55
C ARG A 183 -4.53 7.64 30.05
N GLN A 184 -3.45 7.02 30.54
CA GLN A 184 -3.27 6.78 31.96
C GLN A 184 -3.16 8.10 32.74
N LEU A 185 -2.47 9.09 32.20
CA LEU A 185 -2.37 10.43 32.79
C LEU A 185 -3.72 11.15 32.79
N GLU A 186 -4.51 11.03 31.72
CA GLU A 186 -5.88 11.57 31.69
C GLU A 186 -6.74 10.98 32.81
N ILE A 187 -6.72 9.66 33.00
CA ILE A 187 -7.45 9.00 34.10
C ILE A 187 -6.97 9.51 35.46
N LEU A 188 -5.66 9.69 35.63
CA LEU A 188 -5.09 10.20 36.87
C LEU A 188 -5.58 11.63 37.16
N ASP A 189 -5.64 12.48 36.15
CA ASP A 189 -6.17 13.85 36.27
C ASP A 189 -7.63 13.81 36.72
N TYR A 190 -8.46 12.96 36.10
CA TYR A 190 -9.86 12.76 36.53
C TYR A 190 -9.97 12.28 37.98
N VAL A 191 -9.13 11.35 38.42
CA VAL A 191 -9.13 10.89 39.82
C VAL A 191 -8.68 12.01 40.78
N GLN A 192 -7.69 12.80 40.39
CA GLN A 192 -7.17 13.91 41.19
C GLN A 192 -8.18 15.05 41.36
N THR A 193 -9.07 15.29 40.38
CA THR A 193 -10.13 16.31 40.50
C THR A 193 -11.16 16.02 41.60
N GLY A 194 -11.07 14.87 42.29
CA GLY A 194 -11.83 14.60 43.51
C GLY A 194 -13.25 14.14 43.26
N MET A 195 -13.46 13.36 42.19
CA MET A 195 -14.76 12.75 41.91
C MET A 195 -15.17 11.83 43.07
N ASN A 196 -16.30 12.14 43.71
CA ASN A 196 -16.81 11.33 44.80
C ASN A 196 -17.53 10.09 44.25
N PHE A 197 -16.91 8.92 44.40
CA PHE A 197 -17.48 7.63 44.03
C PHE A 197 -18.26 6.94 45.17
N GLU A 198 -18.43 7.56 46.35
CA GLU A 198 -19.07 6.93 47.52
C GLU A 198 -20.47 6.37 47.24
N ASN A 199 -21.19 6.95 46.27
CA ASN A 199 -22.55 6.53 45.91
C ASN A 199 -22.66 5.87 44.54
N ILE A 200 -21.52 5.48 43.94
CA ILE A 200 -21.49 4.83 42.62
C ILE A 200 -21.14 3.35 42.82
N ASP A 201 -22.12 2.48 42.65
CA ASP A 201 -21.88 1.03 42.60
C ASP A 201 -21.30 0.64 41.24
N VAL A 202 -19.97 0.58 41.16
CA VAL A 202 -19.23 0.17 39.96
C VAL A 202 -19.45 -1.29 39.55
N HIS A 203 -20.04 -2.12 40.42
CA HIS A 203 -20.32 -3.53 40.15
C HIS A 203 -21.78 -3.80 39.76
N SER A 204 -22.62 -2.76 39.69
CA SER A 204 -24.03 -2.91 39.36
C SER A 204 -24.24 -3.48 37.95
N GLU A 205 -25.07 -4.53 37.83
CA GLU A 205 -25.46 -5.06 36.51
C GLU A 205 -26.25 -4.04 35.67
N LEU A 206 -26.76 -2.96 36.29
CA LEU A 206 -27.44 -1.87 35.61
C LEU A 206 -26.56 -1.16 34.57
N TRP A 207 -25.22 -1.18 34.75
CA TRP A 207 -24.28 -0.66 33.74
C TRP A 207 -24.37 -1.41 32.41
N LEU A 208 -24.60 -2.73 32.47
CA LEU A 208 -24.74 -3.57 31.29
C LEU A 208 -26.15 -3.47 30.69
N VAL A 209 -27.17 -3.42 31.54
CA VAL A 209 -28.57 -3.31 31.10
C VAL A 209 -28.83 -1.99 30.39
N ASN A 210 -28.29 -0.88 30.91
CA ASN A 210 -28.54 0.47 30.39
C ASN A 210 -27.40 0.98 29.49
N LEU A 211 -26.56 0.10 28.95
CA LEU A 211 -25.36 0.48 28.21
C LEU A 211 -25.68 1.43 27.04
N ASN A 212 -26.76 1.17 26.30
CA ASN A 212 -27.19 2.02 25.19
C ASN A 212 -27.60 3.42 25.66
N ASP A 213 -28.34 3.51 26.76
CA ASP A 213 -28.79 4.80 27.31
C ASP A 213 -27.60 5.60 27.86
N ILE A 214 -26.63 4.93 28.48
CA ILE A 214 -25.38 5.54 28.95
C ILE A 214 -24.56 6.07 27.78
N GLU A 215 -24.40 5.28 26.71
CA GLU A 215 -23.72 5.73 25.50
C GLU A 215 -24.44 6.92 24.86
N GLU A 216 -25.78 6.91 24.81
CA GLU A 216 -26.57 8.03 24.30
C GLU A 216 -26.33 9.29 25.12
N VAL A 217 -26.34 9.20 26.45
CA VAL A 217 -26.09 10.34 27.35
C VAL A 217 -24.66 10.86 27.17
N ILE A 218 -23.65 9.98 27.11
CA ILE A 218 -22.25 10.40 26.91
C ILE A 218 -22.07 11.08 25.55
N ASN A 219 -22.64 10.49 24.49
CA ASN A 219 -22.55 11.06 23.14
C ASN A 219 -23.29 12.39 23.04
N THR A 220 -24.45 12.51 23.70
CA THR A 220 -25.20 13.76 23.77
C THR A 220 -24.42 14.82 24.56
N GLY A 221 -23.82 14.43 25.68
CA GLY A 221 -22.95 15.30 26.48
C GLY A 221 -21.75 15.81 25.69
N LYS A 222 -21.05 14.93 24.95
CA LYS A 222 -19.94 15.32 24.06
C LYS A 222 -20.40 16.31 23.00
N LYS A 223 -21.52 16.04 22.31
CA LYS A 223 -22.10 16.95 21.32
C LYS A 223 -22.43 18.31 21.94
N ILE A 224 -23.03 18.33 23.12
CA ILE A 224 -23.34 19.58 23.83
C ILE A 224 -22.06 20.33 24.19
N SER A 225 -21.03 19.63 24.69
CA SER A 225 -19.72 20.20 25.04
C SER A 225 -19.01 20.80 23.82
N ASP A 226 -19.02 20.10 22.68
CA ASP A 226 -18.44 20.57 21.42
C ASP A 226 -19.17 21.81 20.89
N ILE A 227 -20.51 21.78 20.90
CA ILE A 227 -21.33 22.93 20.51
C ILE A 227 -21.06 24.11 21.46
N ARG A 228 -21.02 23.88 22.77
CA ARG A 228 -20.77 24.93 23.75
C ARG A 228 -19.39 25.53 23.56
N SER A 229 -18.34 24.71 23.42
CA SER A 229 -16.98 25.17 23.15
C SER A 229 -16.87 26.01 21.87
N ALA A 230 -17.61 25.66 20.82
CA ALA A 230 -17.60 26.41 19.56
C ALA A 230 -18.31 27.78 19.66
N PHE A 231 -19.37 27.86 20.47
CA PHE A 231 -20.27 29.03 20.52
C PHE A 231 -20.19 29.86 21.80
N ASP A 232 -19.46 29.44 22.84
CA ASP A 232 -19.32 30.15 24.13
C ASP A 232 -18.78 31.57 23.95
N GLN A 233 -17.89 31.78 22.98
CA GLN A 233 -17.34 33.11 22.66
C GLN A 233 -18.35 34.05 21.98
N TYR A 234 -19.50 33.53 21.53
CA TYR A 234 -20.52 34.24 20.76
C TYR A 234 -21.87 34.30 21.45
N LEU A 235 -22.05 33.63 22.59
CA LEU A 235 -23.32 33.53 23.29
C LEU A 235 -23.11 33.83 24.78
N VAL A 236 -24.04 34.58 25.37
CA VAL A 236 -24.09 34.75 26.82
C VAL A 236 -24.59 33.46 27.49
N ASP A 237 -24.17 33.20 28.74
CA ASP A 237 -24.50 31.96 29.45
C ASP A 237 -26.01 31.66 29.51
N ASP A 238 -26.84 32.70 29.69
CA ASP A 238 -28.29 32.57 29.74
C ASP A 238 -28.90 32.08 28.43
N ALA A 239 -28.23 32.27 27.28
CA ALA A 239 -28.71 31.85 25.97
C ALA A 239 -28.90 30.32 25.88
N TRP A 240 -28.09 29.55 26.60
CA TRP A 240 -28.15 28.09 26.61
C TRP A 240 -29.40 27.53 27.29
N ASN A 241 -30.08 28.33 28.10
CA ASN A 241 -31.26 27.91 28.85
C ASN A 241 -32.58 28.50 28.29
N GLN A 242 -32.53 29.26 27.19
CA GLN A 242 -33.71 29.88 26.60
C GLN A 242 -34.40 29.00 25.55
N GLU A 243 -35.73 29.05 25.52
CA GLU A 243 -36.51 28.47 24.43
C GLU A 243 -36.38 29.31 23.14
N ILE A 244 -35.44 28.93 22.28
CA ILE A 244 -35.12 29.67 21.05
C ILE A 244 -36.17 29.55 19.93
N MET A 245 -37.21 28.73 20.08
CA MET A 245 -38.19 28.46 19.02
C MET A 245 -38.98 29.71 18.63
N ASP A 246 -39.28 30.59 19.58
CA ASP A 246 -40.01 31.84 19.33
C ASP A 246 -39.12 32.90 18.66
N ILE A 247 -37.80 32.78 18.78
CA ILE A 247 -36.80 33.61 18.09
C ILE A 247 -36.54 33.05 16.67
N ALA A 248 -36.39 31.73 16.54
CA ALA A 248 -36.05 31.07 15.28
C ALA A 248 -37.19 31.08 14.25
N ARG A 249 -38.46 30.92 14.67
CA ARG A 249 -39.62 30.86 13.76
C ARG A 249 -39.76 32.13 12.88
N PRO A 250 -39.78 33.37 13.42
CA PRO A 250 -39.87 34.57 12.59
C PRO A 250 -38.63 34.79 11.71
N ILE A 251 -37.43 34.48 12.22
CA ILE A 251 -36.18 34.63 11.47
C ILE A 251 -36.14 33.70 10.26
N ASN A 252 -36.51 32.42 10.41
CA ASN A 252 -36.56 31.46 9.31
C ASN A 252 -37.69 31.78 8.31
N LYS A 253 -38.85 32.23 8.80
CA LYS A 253 -40.01 32.54 7.95
C LYS A 253 -39.82 33.80 7.09
N TYR A 254 -39.15 34.82 7.62
CA TYR A 254 -39.00 36.12 6.96
C TYR A 254 -37.58 36.40 6.46
N GLY A 255 -36.55 35.71 6.95
CA GLY A 255 -35.13 36.05 6.73
C GLY A 255 -34.68 36.08 5.27
N SER A 256 -35.25 35.23 4.41
CA SER A 256 -34.97 35.19 2.97
C SER A 256 -35.78 36.19 2.13
N LYS A 257 -36.77 36.87 2.72
CA LYS A 257 -37.66 37.79 2.00
C LYS A 257 -37.03 39.18 1.91
N TRP A 258 -37.16 39.82 0.75
CA TRP A 258 -36.59 41.16 0.53
C TRP A 258 -37.22 42.25 1.43
N TRP A 259 -38.46 42.05 1.90
CA TRP A 259 -39.18 42.94 2.82
C TRP A 259 -39.05 42.58 4.31
N ARG A 260 -38.12 41.72 4.70
CA ARG A 260 -37.98 41.22 6.09
C ARG A 260 -37.96 42.31 7.18
N LEU A 261 -37.38 43.48 6.88
CA LEU A 261 -37.29 44.60 7.82
C LEU A 261 -38.63 45.32 8.07
N LEU A 262 -39.64 45.09 7.23
CA LEU A 262 -41.00 45.62 7.43
C LEU A 262 -41.82 44.78 8.41
N SER A 263 -41.41 43.52 8.67
CA SER A 263 -42.08 42.66 9.65
C SER A 263 -41.70 43.08 11.08
N GLY A 264 -42.72 43.31 11.92
CA GLY A 264 -42.53 43.55 13.37
C GLY A 264 -41.92 42.34 14.05
N ASP A 265 -42.51 41.17 13.82
CA ASP A 265 -42.06 39.89 14.38
C ASP A 265 -40.59 39.57 14.04
N TYR A 266 -40.14 39.90 12.83
CA TYR A 266 -38.74 39.70 12.44
C TYR A 266 -37.79 40.64 13.18
N ARG A 267 -38.19 41.90 13.37
CA ARG A 267 -37.37 42.88 14.09
C ARG A 267 -37.31 42.56 15.58
N GLU A 268 -38.42 42.14 16.18
CA GLU A 268 -38.47 41.72 17.58
C GLU A 268 -37.62 40.46 17.81
N ALA A 269 -37.76 39.44 16.96
CA ALA A 269 -36.93 38.24 17.03
C ALA A 269 -35.44 38.54 16.82
N LYS A 270 -35.09 39.47 15.92
CA LYS A 270 -33.70 39.90 15.71
C LYS A 270 -33.14 40.63 16.93
N SER A 271 -33.94 41.46 17.61
CA SER A 271 -33.55 42.13 18.85
C SER A 271 -33.31 41.13 19.97
N LYS A 272 -34.23 40.17 20.15
CA LYS A 272 -34.08 39.09 21.14
C LYS A 272 -32.85 38.22 20.86
N LEU A 273 -32.54 37.95 19.60
CA LEU A 273 -31.33 37.22 19.24
C LEU A 273 -30.05 38.01 19.55
N SER A 274 -30.05 39.34 19.33
CA SER A 274 -28.88 40.16 19.68
C SER A 274 -28.65 40.30 21.17
N ASP A 275 -29.67 40.12 22.00
CA ASP A 275 -29.52 40.12 23.46
C ASP A 275 -28.89 38.82 23.98
N LEU A 276 -28.81 37.78 23.14
CA LEU A 276 -28.25 36.47 23.45
C LEU A 276 -26.84 36.25 22.89
N CYS A 277 -26.34 37.15 22.04
CA CYS A 277 -25.03 37.09 21.40
C CYS A 277 -24.14 38.25 21.84
#